data_AF-A0A3C0BB23-F1
#
_entry.id   AF-A0A3C0BB23-F1
#
_cell.length_a   1.000
_cell.length_b   1.000
_cell.length_c   1.000
_cell.angle_alpha   90.00
_cell.angle_beta   90.00
_cell.angle_gamma   90.00
#
_symmetry.space_group_name_H-M   'P 1'
#
loop_
_entity.id
_entity.type
_entity.pdbx_description
1 polymer ?
#
loop_
_entity_poly.entity_id
_entity_poly.type
_entity_poly.pdbx_seq_one_letter_code
_entity_poly.pdbx_strand_id
1 'polypeptide(L)'
;LEWWVQNLEGPKREKLVQAIINSARSGKVKVYDVMSNKELDEQQIKAQGTRTELLTLQRPQEPYEEYDTVIRRELQLSDITRLRFLEQWYLNEGNGKITKEVLAICPLVESYTEEGTYRGHQPLFWISYNKKFPLETR
;
A
#
# COMPACT_ATOMS: atom_id res chain seq x y z
N LEU A 1 13.11 13.73 0.27
CA LEU A 1 12.61 13.04 1.49
C LEU A 1 11.15 13.35 1.63
N GLU A 2 10.28 12.34 1.63
CA GLU A 2 8.82 12.53 1.68
C GLU A 2 8.37 13.19 2.99
N TRP A 3 7.27 13.94 2.95
CA TRP A 3 6.80 14.78 4.07
C TRP A 3 6.56 13.97 5.35
N TRP A 4 6.06 12.73 5.23
CA TRP A 4 5.78 11.85 6.37
C TRP A 4 7.05 11.25 7.00
N VAL A 5 8.15 11.20 6.23
CA VAL A 5 9.45 10.66 6.69
C VAL A 5 10.07 11.59 7.73
N GLN A 6 9.73 12.88 7.69
CA GLN A 6 10.14 13.86 8.70
C GLN A 6 9.29 13.79 9.99
N ASN A 7 8.11 13.17 9.93
CA ASN A 7 7.16 13.14 11.04
C ASN A 7 7.33 11.93 11.97
N LEU A 8 8.07 10.90 11.54
CA LEU A 8 8.32 9.67 12.30
C LEU A 8 9.77 9.20 12.10
N GLU A 9 10.45 8.88 13.20
CA GLU A 9 11.78 8.24 13.19
C GLU A 9 11.75 6.88 12.48
N GLY A 10 12.86 6.51 11.81
CA GLY A 10 12.97 5.27 11.03
C GLY A 10 12.39 4.01 11.70
N PRO A 11 12.86 3.63 12.90
CA PRO A 11 12.36 2.43 13.59
C PRO A 11 10.86 2.49 13.93
N LYS A 12 10.32 3.69 14.21
CA LYS A 12 8.90 3.86 14.48
C LYS A 12 8.07 3.74 13.20
N ARG A 13 8.61 4.16 12.05
CA ARG A 13 7.97 3.99 10.73
C ARG A 13 7.83 2.53 10.35
N GLU A 14 8.90 1.74 10.51
CA GLU A 14 8.86 0.31 10.20
C GLU A 14 7.81 -0.42 11.03
N LYS A 15 7.77 -0.13 12.34
CA LYS A 15 6.74 -0.67 13.24
C LYS A 15 5.33 -0.25 12.83
N LEU A 16 5.14 0.98 12.37
CA LEU A 16 3.85 1.47 11.88
C LEU A 16 3.41 0.71 10.62
N VAL A 17 4.29 0.61 9.62
CA VAL A 17 4.01 -0.11 8.36
C VAL A 17 3.71 -1.58 8.67
N GLN A 18 4.50 -2.22 9.51
CA GLN A 18 4.28 -3.59 9.96
C GLN A 18 2.90 -3.77 10.60
N ALA A 19 2.51 -2.87 11.51
CA ALA A 19 1.22 -2.94 12.18
C ALA A 19 0.05 -2.78 11.20
N ILE A 20 0.17 -1.86 10.22
CA ILE A 20 -0.82 -1.61 9.18
C ILE A 20 -1.01 -2.85 8.31
N ILE A 21 0.07 -3.42 7.78
CA ILE A 21 0.03 -4.60 6.91
C ILE A 21 -0.46 -5.83 7.66
N ASN A 22 -0.03 -6.04 8.91
CA ASN A 22 -0.50 -7.15 9.73
C ASN A 22 -1.99 -7.03 10.03
N SER A 23 -2.49 -5.82 10.27
CA SER A 23 -3.91 -5.60 10.52
C SER A 23 -4.74 -6.00 9.31
N ALA A 24 -4.35 -5.58 8.10
CA ALA A 24 -5.01 -5.99 6.86
C ALA A 24 -5.01 -7.51 6.65
N ARG A 25 -3.88 -8.18 6.91
CA ARG A 25 -3.76 -9.64 6.76
C ARG A 25 -4.52 -10.43 7.82
N SER A 26 -4.71 -9.86 9.01
CA SER A 26 -5.35 -10.54 10.14
C SER A 26 -6.88 -10.61 10.07
N GLY A 27 -7.51 -9.86 9.15
CA GLY A 27 -8.98 -9.76 9.05
C GLY A 27 -9.65 -8.97 10.20
N LYS A 28 -8.87 -8.42 11.15
CA LYS A 28 -9.41 -7.64 12.29
C LYS A 28 -9.95 -6.27 11.90
N VAL A 29 -9.53 -5.76 10.75
CA VAL A 29 -9.92 -4.46 10.22
C VAL A 29 -10.47 -4.63 8.82
N LYS A 30 -11.43 -3.77 8.47
CA LYS A 30 -11.99 -3.75 7.13
C LYS A 30 -10.98 -3.13 6.17
N VAL A 31 -10.83 -3.79 5.03
CA VAL A 31 -9.95 -3.39 3.95
C VAL A 31 -10.81 -3.11 2.73
N TYR A 32 -10.48 -2.07 1.97
CA TYR A 32 -11.31 -1.61 0.87
C TYR A 32 -10.46 -1.34 -0.36
N ASP A 33 -11.07 -1.54 -1.53
CA ASP A 33 -10.48 -1.19 -2.80
C ASP A 33 -10.30 0.33 -2.93
N VAL A 34 -9.19 0.75 -3.54
CA VAL A 34 -8.84 2.17 -3.62
C VAL A 34 -9.73 2.93 -4.60
N MET A 35 -10.22 2.25 -5.65
CA MET A 35 -10.97 2.87 -6.74
C MET A 35 -12.47 2.83 -6.50
N SER A 36 -12.97 1.67 -6.07
CA SER A 36 -14.40 1.41 -5.88
C SER A 36 -14.88 1.62 -4.45
N ASN A 37 -13.97 1.77 -3.46
CA ASN A 37 -14.28 1.83 -2.03
C ASN A 37 -15.09 0.64 -1.50
N LYS A 38 -15.15 -0.47 -2.26
CA LYS A 38 -15.82 -1.70 -1.84
C LYS A 38 -14.93 -2.47 -0.88
N GLU A 39 -15.55 -3.10 0.13
CA GLU A 39 -14.85 -3.99 1.05
C GLU A 39 -14.25 -5.17 0.28
N LEU A 40 -12.98 -5.46 0.53
CA LEU A 40 -12.24 -6.55 -0.08
C LEU A 40 -12.34 -7.81 0.78
N ASP A 41 -12.47 -8.95 0.12
CA ASP A 41 -12.35 -10.25 0.78
C ASP A 41 -10.88 -10.64 1.01
N GLU A 42 -10.64 -11.70 1.79
CA GLU A 42 -9.30 -12.17 2.09
C GLU A 42 -8.49 -12.59 0.84
N GLN A 43 -9.14 -13.12 -0.19
CA GLN A 43 -8.47 -13.56 -1.40
C GLN A 43 -8.00 -12.36 -2.22
N GLN A 44 -8.84 -11.32 -2.30
CA GLN A 44 -8.52 -10.06 -2.95
C GLN A 44 -7.40 -9.32 -2.21
N ILE A 45 -7.42 -9.29 -0.88
CA ILE A 45 -6.34 -8.72 -0.06
C ILE A 45 -5.01 -9.44 -0.33
N LYS A 46 -5.02 -10.78 -0.37
CA LYS A 46 -3.84 -11.59 -0.70
C LYS A 46 -3.35 -11.34 -2.13
N ALA A 47 -4.27 -11.23 -3.08
CA ALA A 47 -3.95 -10.95 -4.48
C ALA A 47 -3.28 -9.58 -4.65
N GLN A 48 -3.80 -8.53 -3.99
CA GLN A 48 -3.17 -7.21 -3.98
C GLN A 48 -1.85 -7.18 -3.18
N GLY A 49 -1.73 -8.07 -2.19
CA GLY A 49 -0.49 -8.35 -1.47
C GLY A 49 0.49 -9.24 -2.24
N THR A 50 0.27 -9.52 -3.52
CA THR A 50 1.15 -10.30 -4.39
C THR A 50 1.60 -9.44 -5.56
N ARG A 51 2.92 -9.34 -5.76
CA ARG A 51 3.53 -8.66 -6.91
C ARG A 51 3.82 -9.70 -7.99
N THR A 52 3.36 -9.42 -9.21
CA THR A 52 3.69 -10.23 -10.38
C THR A 52 4.86 -9.57 -11.10
N GLU A 53 5.93 -10.33 -11.33
CA GLU A 53 7.12 -9.87 -12.04
C GLU A 53 7.38 -10.78 -13.24
N LEU A 54 7.67 -10.18 -14.39
CA LEU A 54 8.19 -10.90 -15.55
C LEU A 54 9.72 -10.94 -15.40
N LEU A 55 10.29 -12.14 -15.44
CA LEU A 55 11.73 -12.34 -15.43
C LEU A 55 12.13 -13.17 -16.64
N THR A 56 13.14 -12.70 -17.36
CA THR A 56 13.82 -13.50 -18.38
C THR A 56 14.88 -14.34 -17.69
N LEU A 57 14.73 -15.66 -17.72
CA LEU A 57 15.66 -16.61 -17.11
C LEU A 57 16.39 -17.42 -18.19
N GLN A 58 17.59 -17.86 -17.85
CA GLN A 58 18.40 -18.70 -18.72
C GLN A 58 18.23 -20.17 -18.35
N ARG A 59 18.03 -21.05 -19.35
CA ARG A 59 17.97 -22.50 -19.10
C ARG A 59 19.33 -23.02 -18.63
N PRO A 60 19.39 -24.00 -17.70
CA PRO A 60 20.64 -24.51 -17.16
C PRO A 60 21.42 -25.47 -18.10
N GLN A 61 20.80 -25.89 -19.21
CA GLN A 61 21.43 -26.79 -20.20
C GLN A 61 21.65 -26.06 -21.52
N GLU A 62 22.73 -26.41 -22.22
CA GLU A 62 22.99 -25.97 -23.60
C GLU A 62 21.75 -26.22 -24.48
N PRO A 63 21.36 -25.25 -25.34
CA PRO A 63 22.09 -24.05 -25.73
C PRO A 63 21.88 -22.82 -24.83
N TYR A 64 21.41 -22.99 -23.59
CA TYR A 64 21.17 -21.93 -22.61
C TYR A 64 20.20 -20.85 -23.09
N GLU A 65 19.12 -21.27 -23.76
CA GLU A 65 18.10 -20.36 -24.26
C GLU A 65 17.46 -19.55 -23.13
N GLU A 66 17.18 -18.28 -23.43
CA GLU A 66 16.39 -17.42 -22.56
C GLU A 66 14.90 -17.74 -22.72
N TYR A 67 14.18 -17.66 -21.61
CA TYR A 67 12.72 -17.76 -21.61
C TYR A 67 12.14 -16.81 -20.56
N ASP A 68 11.01 -16.21 -20.91
CA ASP A 68 10.27 -15.37 -19.97
C ASP A 68 9.43 -16.22 -19.04
N THR A 69 9.47 -15.90 -17.76
CA THR A 69 8.61 -16.49 -16.74
C THR A 69 7.94 -15.40 -15.91
N VAL A 70 6.70 -15.67 -15.52
CA VAL A 70 5.94 -14.79 -14.64
C VAL A 70 6.04 -15.34 -13.22
N ILE A 71 6.81 -14.68 -12.37
CA ILE A 71 6.93 -15.04 -10.95
C ILE A 71 5.97 -14.20 -10.14
N ARG A 72 5.16 -14.86 -9.31
CA ARG A 72 4.31 -14.21 -8.30
C ARG A 72 5.04 -14.26 -6.96
N ARG A 73 5.41 -13.11 -6.43
CA ARG A 73 6.06 -12.98 -5.12
C ARG A 73 5.14 -12.29 -4.13
N GLU A 74 5.17 -12.72 -2.88
CA GLU A 74 4.46 -12.03 -1.82
C GLU A 74 5.12 -10.68 -1.54
N LEU A 75 4.28 -9.67 -1.36
CA LEU A 75 4.71 -8.33 -1.03
C LEU A 75 5.37 -8.31 0.35
N GLN A 76 6.62 -7.84 0.38
CA GLN A 76 7.39 -7.64 1.58
C GLN A 76 7.15 -6.24 2.15
N LEU A 77 7.42 -6.06 3.44
CA LEU A 77 7.27 -4.75 4.07
C LEU A 77 8.21 -3.71 3.48
N SER A 78 9.38 -4.16 3.01
CA SER A 78 10.37 -3.33 2.31
C SER A 78 9.86 -2.81 0.96
N ASP A 79 8.87 -3.47 0.35
CA ASP A 79 8.25 -2.99 -0.89
C ASP A 79 7.31 -1.79 -0.64
N ILE A 80 6.85 -1.59 0.61
CA ILE A 80 6.03 -0.43 0.98
C ILE A 80 6.92 0.80 1.14
N THR A 81 6.89 1.67 0.15
CA THR A 81 7.74 2.87 0.13
C THR A 81 7.03 4.09 0.68
N ARG A 82 5.69 4.11 0.70
CA ARG A 82 4.90 5.27 1.16
C ARG A 82 3.60 4.85 1.84
N LEU A 83 3.10 5.77 2.68
CA LEU A 83 1.75 5.74 3.22
C LEU A 83 0.99 6.97 2.70
N ARG A 84 -0.25 6.75 2.26
CA ARG A 84 -1.22 7.80 1.95
C ARG A 84 -2.30 7.77 3.02
N PHE A 85 -2.68 8.94 3.51
CA PHE A 85 -3.74 9.08 4.50
C PHE A 85 -4.93 9.76 3.86
N LEU A 86 -6.13 9.22 4.09
CA LEU A 86 -7.37 9.93 3.88
C LEU A 86 -7.75 10.59 5.20
N GLU A 87 -7.83 11.91 5.21
CA GLU A 87 -7.94 12.69 6.43
C GLU A 87 -9.03 13.75 6.34
N GLN A 88 -9.66 14.05 7.48
CA GLN A 88 -10.49 15.24 7.67
C GLN A 88 -9.74 16.23 8.56
N TRP A 89 -9.75 17.48 8.15
CA TRP A 89 -8.99 18.55 8.80
C TRP A 89 -9.95 19.60 9.31
N TYR A 90 -9.78 19.98 10.58
CA TYR A 90 -10.59 20.98 11.25
C TYR A 90 -9.67 22.06 11.80
N LEU A 91 -9.85 23.31 11.34
CA LEU A 91 -9.16 24.47 11.88
C LEU A 91 -10.09 25.19 12.86
N ASN A 92 -9.63 25.34 14.10
CA ASN A 92 -10.24 26.27 15.04
C ASN A 92 -9.67 27.67 14.79
N GLU A 93 -10.43 28.51 14.09
CA GLU A 93 -10.00 29.86 13.69
C GLU A 93 -9.73 30.78 14.88
N GLY A 94 -10.36 30.54 16.04
CA GLY A 94 -10.18 31.38 17.23
C GLY A 94 -8.83 31.20 17.94
N ASN A 95 -8.13 30.09 17.71
CA ASN A 95 -6.83 29.82 18.34
C ASN A 95 -5.79 29.19 17.39
N GLY A 96 -6.12 29.03 16.11
CA GLY A 96 -5.25 28.43 15.10
C GLY A 96 -5.01 26.93 15.26
N LYS A 97 -5.70 26.22 16.17
CA LYS A 97 -5.50 24.77 16.35
C LYS A 97 -6.05 23.99 15.17
N ILE A 98 -5.22 23.13 14.59
CA ILE A 98 -5.63 22.16 13.57
C ILE A 98 -5.78 20.78 14.21
N THR A 99 -6.94 20.16 14.01
CA THR A 99 -7.22 18.75 14.36
C THR A 99 -7.31 17.95 13.07
N LYS A 100 -6.66 16.79 13.04
CA LYS A 100 -6.71 15.85 11.91
C LYS A 100 -7.31 14.55 12.36
N GLU A 101 -8.34 14.08 11.65
CA GLU A 101 -8.93 12.77 11.83
C GLU A 101 -8.53 11.89 10.64
N VAL A 102 -7.74 10.85 10.89
CA VAL A 102 -7.35 9.87 9.87
C VAL A 102 -8.51 8.89 9.69
N LEU A 103 -9.14 8.93 8.53
CA LEU A 103 -10.27 8.06 8.18
C LEU A 103 -9.79 6.72 7.62
N ALA A 104 -8.77 6.74 6.75
CA ALA A 104 -8.22 5.53 6.16
C ALA A 104 -6.72 5.70 5.84
N ILE A 105 -6.01 4.58 5.79
CA ILE A 105 -4.58 4.50 5.50
C ILE A 105 -4.38 3.60 4.29
N CYS A 106 -3.62 4.05 3.30
CA CYS A 106 -3.29 3.28 2.12
C CYS A 106 -1.78 3.09 2.02
N PRO A 107 -1.28 1.84 2.08
CA PRO A 107 0.09 1.51 1.73
C PRO A 107 0.32 1.61 0.22
N LEU A 108 1.46 2.16 -0.18
CA LEU A 108 1.84 2.37 -1.57
C LEU A 108 3.19 1.70 -1.86
N VAL A 109 3.30 1.15 -3.07
CA VAL A 109 4.51 0.50 -3.59
C VAL A 109 4.97 1.21 -4.84
N GLU A 110 6.25 1.12 -5.16
CA GLU A 110 6.76 1.67 -6.42
C GLU A 110 6.28 0.83 -7.61
N SER A 111 5.83 1.53 -8.65
CA SER A 111 5.37 0.95 -9.90
C SER A 111 6.39 1.26 -11.00
N TYR A 112 6.66 0.28 -11.85
CA TYR A 112 7.65 0.36 -12.92
C TYR A 112 7.03 -0.11 -14.25
N THR A 113 7.55 0.38 -15.38
CA THR A 113 7.29 -0.19 -16.71
C THR A 113 7.95 -1.58 -16.82
N GLU A 114 7.61 -2.32 -17.86
CA GLU A 114 8.32 -3.55 -18.22
C GLU A 114 9.80 -3.29 -18.52
N GLU A 115 10.14 -2.11 -19.09
CA GLU A 115 11.54 -1.70 -19.28
C GLU A 115 12.21 -1.17 -17.99
N GLY A 116 11.58 -1.31 -16.83
CA GLY A 116 12.13 -0.88 -15.54
C GLY A 116 12.07 0.63 -15.28
N THR A 117 11.36 1.39 -16.11
CA THR A 117 11.21 2.84 -15.90
C THR A 117 10.19 3.11 -14.80
N TYR A 118 10.56 3.90 -13.80
CA TYR A 118 9.68 4.26 -12.69
C TYR A 118 8.43 5.04 -13.18
N ARG A 119 7.24 4.54 -12.81
CA ARG A 119 5.92 5.12 -13.18
C ARG A 119 5.23 5.88 -12.05
N GLY A 120 5.73 5.74 -10.81
CA GLY A 120 5.11 6.36 -9.65
C GLY A 120 4.83 5.36 -8.54
N HIS A 121 3.80 5.66 -7.76
CA HIS A 121 3.39 4.86 -6.60
C HIS A 121 2.03 4.25 -6.83
N GLN A 122 1.95 2.92 -6.83
CA GLN A 122 0.71 2.18 -6.92
C GLN A 122 0.11 2.03 -5.51
N PRO A 123 -1.14 2.49 -5.29
CA PRO A 123 -1.84 2.24 -4.04
C PRO A 123 -2.30 0.78 -3.99
N LEU A 124 -2.20 0.15 -2.82
CA LEU A 124 -2.67 -1.22 -2.62
C LEU A 124 -4.17 -1.23 -2.28
N PHE A 125 -4.50 -0.90 -1.04
CA PHE A 125 -5.85 -0.88 -0.51
C PHE A 125 -5.99 0.18 0.59
N TRP A 126 -7.22 0.55 0.91
CA TRP A 126 -7.54 1.34 2.11
C TRP A 126 -7.74 0.43 3.30
N ILE A 127 -7.09 0.73 4.42
CA ILE A 127 -7.39 0.18 5.74
C ILE A 127 -8.08 1.28 6.54
N SER A 128 -9.23 0.96 7.13
CA SER A 128 -9.91 1.91 8.02
C SER A 128 -10.16 1.30 9.40
N TYR A 129 -9.84 2.09 10.42
CA TYR A 129 -10.26 1.86 11.81
C TYR A 129 -11.52 2.66 12.16
N ASN A 130 -12.00 3.50 11.23
CA ASN A 130 -13.15 4.37 11.42
C ASN A 130 -14.40 3.69 10.86
N LYS A 131 -15.44 3.58 11.69
CA LYS A 131 -16.72 2.96 11.29
C LYS A 131 -17.48 3.76 10.23
N LYS A 132 -17.13 5.03 10.01
CA LYS A 132 -17.75 5.90 9.01
C LYS A 132 -17.17 5.72 7.60
N PHE A 133 -16.15 4.87 7.42
CA PHE A 133 -15.56 4.58 6.12
C PHE A 133 -16.19 3.32 5.49
N PRO A 134 -16.44 3.28 4.16
CA PRO A 134 -16.21 4.34 3.19
C PRO A 134 -17.16 5.51 3.39
N LEU A 135 -16.67 6.73 3.14
CA LEU A 135 -17.53 7.91 3.20
C LEU A 135 -18.61 7.76 2.13
N GLU A 136 -19.87 7.99 2.51
CA GLU A 136 -20.95 8.06 1.53
C GLU A 136 -20.61 9.13 0.49
N THR A 137 -20.66 8.75 -0.79
CA THR A 137 -20.54 9.70 -1.88
C THR A 137 -21.77 10.62 -1.80
N ARG A 138 -21.56 11.89 -1.45
CA ARG A 138 -22.59 12.92 -1.57
C ARG A 138 -22.88 13.24 -3.03
#